data_AF-A0A9J6GP68-F1
#
_entry.id   AF-A0A9J6GP68-F1
#
_cell.length_a   1.000
_cell.length_b   1.000
_cell.length_c   1.000
_cell.angle_alpha   90.00
_cell.angle_beta   90.00
_cell.angle_gamma   90.00
#
_symmetry.space_group_name_H-M   'P 1'
#
loop_
_entity.id
_entity.type
_entity.pdbx_description
1 polymer ?
#
loop_
_entity_poly.entity_id
_entity_poly.type
_entity_poly.pdbx_seq_one_letter_code
_entity_poly.pdbx_strand_id
1 'polypeptide(L)'
;MTTKYDGGERVRVFTFPSDPARRAQWIKAIHRADFTPGKRSVVCERHFKPSDMVNTTSYTDTTTGKVIEVPLKLVRLRPDAVPSILPDGPAYLSATNANTSREAPDEKRTHLEAAALQDAISKFIETHQAEEDKYKIDNFQAMLQCLP
;
A
#
# COMPACT_ATOMS: atom_id res chain seq x y z
N MET A 1 16.61 9.93 19.12
CA MET A 1 16.85 9.75 20.57
C MET A 1 16.09 8.51 21.01
N THR A 2 16.56 7.76 22.01
CA THR A 2 15.81 6.62 22.58
C THR A 2 15.39 6.99 24.00
N THR A 3 14.15 6.71 24.37
CA THR A 3 13.63 6.97 25.71
C THR A 3 13.12 5.67 26.31
N LYS A 4 13.35 5.49 27.61
CA LYS A 4 12.66 4.45 28.39
C LYS A 4 11.47 5.11 29.07
N TYR A 5 10.29 4.53 28.89
CA TYR A 5 9.15 4.81 29.77
C TYR A 5 9.20 3.83 30.94
N ASP A 6 8.68 4.23 32.10
CA ASP A 6 8.75 3.43 33.34
C ASP A 6 8.14 2.04 33.12
N GLY A 7 8.99 1.01 33.11
CA GLY A 7 8.63 -0.39 32.91
C GLY A 7 8.56 -0.90 31.46
N GLY A 8 8.85 -0.07 30.44
CA GLY A 8 8.66 -0.40 29.02
C GLY A 8 9.93 -0.68 28.20
N GLU A 9 9.73 -1.22 27.00
CA GLU A 9 10.77 -1.40 25.97
C GLU A 9 11.38 -0.06 25.52
N ARG A 10 12.67 -0.07 25.16
CA ARG A 10 13.35 1.10 24.59
C ARG A 10 12.79 1.39 23.20
N VAL A 11 12.05 2.49 23.08
CA VAL A 11 11.52 2.96 21.80
C VAL A 11 12.30 4.18 21.30
N ARG A 12 12.43 4.29 19.98
CA ARG A 12 12.94 5.51 19.35
C ARG A 12 11.88 6.60 19.43
N VAL A 13 12.32 7.84 19.63
CA VAL A 13 11.46 9.01 19.66
C VAL A 13 11.96 10.10 18.71
N PHE A 14 11.00 10.80 18.13
CA PHE A 14 11.19 11.87 17.17
C PHE A 14 10.61 13.18 17.72
N THR A 15 11.37 14.26 17.61
CA THR A 15 10.93 15.60 18.00
C THR A 15 10.01 16.19 16.94
N PHE A 16 9.14 17.12 17.35
CA PHE A 16 8.32 17.85 16.40
C PHE A 16 9.19 18.62 15.38
N PRO A 17 8.79 18.64 14.09
CA PRO A 17 9.51 19.39 13.06
C PRO A 17 9.64 20.87 13.40
N SER A 18 10.74 21.48 12.96
CA SER A 18 10.93 22.94 13.01
C SER A 18 10.03 23.67 12.02
N ASP A 19 9.76 23.03 10.87
CA ASP A 19 8.88 23.57 9.84
C ASP A 19 7.42 23.68 10.35
N PRO A 20 6.80 24.88 10.29
CA PRO A 20 5.45 25.09 10.82
C PRO A 20 4.38 24.29 10.06
N ALA A 21 4.52 24.12 8.75
CA ALA A 21 3.53 23.40 7.95
C ALA A 21 3.50 21.92 8.33
N ARG A 22 4.67 21.27 8.36
CA ARG A 22 4.80 19.88 8.80
C ARG A 22 4.42 19.69 10.28
N ARG A 23 4.76 20.66 11.14
CA ARG A 23 4.35 20.64 12.55
C ARG A 23 2.83 20.67 12.68
N ALA A 24 2.13 21.51 11.91
CA ALA A 24 0.67 21.57 11.92
C ALA A 24 0.04 20.24 11.45
N GLN A 25 0.63 19.59 10.44
CA GLN A 25 0.20 18.25 10.02
C GLN A 25 0.34 17.21 11.14
N TRP A 26 1.45 17.22 11.87
CA TRP A 26 1.66 16.32 13.01
C TRP A 26 0.66 16.56 14.13
N ILE A 27 0.40 17.84 14.48
CA ILE A 27 -0.59 18.20 15.50
C ILE A 27 -1.98 17.69 15.10
N LYS A 28 -2.37 17.91 13.84
CA LYS A 28 -3.64 17.43 13.29
C LYS A 28 -3.74 15.89 13.37
N ALA A 29 -2.68 15.18 13.04
CA ALA A 29 -2.68 13.72 12.98
C ALA A 29 -2.72 13.02 14.34
N ILE A 30 -2.25 13.68 15.42
CA ILE A 30 -2.27 13.13 16.78
C ILE A 30 -3.70 13.15 17.38
N HIS A 31 -4.63 13.91 16.79
CA HIS A 31 -6.05 13.96 17.20
C HIS A 31 -6.27 14.21 18.71
N ARG A 32 -5.37 14.96 19.34
CA ARG A 32 -5.47 15.32 20.77
C ARG A 32 -6.00 16.75 20.90
N ALA A 33 -7.16 16.89 21.56
CA ALA A 33 -7.72 18.20 21.89
C ALA A 33 -6.74 19.01 22.77
N ASP A 34 -6.66 20.31 22.51
CA ASP A 34 -5.89 21.30 23.30
C ASP A 34 -4.40 20.99 23.47
N PHE A 35 -3.82 20.18 22.58
CA PHE A 35 -2.42 19.83 22.63
C PHE A 35 -1.56 20.83 21.85
N THR A 36 -0.72 21.57 22.56
CA THR A 36 0.32 22.42 21.97
C THR A 36 1.69 21.79 22.18
N PRO A 37 2.41 21.36 21.12
CA PRO A 37 3.71 20.75 21.28
C PRO A 37 4.74 21.79 21.75
N GLY A 38 5.37 21.51 22.89
CA GLY A 38 6.51 22.26 23.40
C GLY A 38 7.84 21.76 22.83
N LYS A 39 8.95 22.40 23.22
CA LYS A 39 10.31 22.06 22.77
C LYS A 39 10.74 20.62 23.07
N ARG A 40 10.17 20.03 24.12
CA ARG A 40 10.46 18.65 24.57
C ARG A 40 9.37 17.65 24.16
N SER A 41 8.36 18.09 23.42
CA SER A 41 7.33 17.19 22.92
C SER A 41 7.94 16.27 21.87
N VAL A 42 7.69 14.98 22.03
CA VAL A 42 8.21 13.92 21.17
C VAL A 42 7.12 12.92 20.84
N VAL A 43 7.27 12.24 19.72
CA VAL A 43 6.39 11.16 19.26
C VAL A 43 7.24 9.89 19.12
N CYS A 44 6.77 8.76 19.66
CA CYS A 44 7.50 7.49 19.57
C CYS A 44 7.35 6.84 18.17
N GLU A 45 8.29 5.97 17.82
CA GLU A 45 8.32 5.29 16.51
C GLU A 45 7.08 4.43 16.23
N ARG A 46 6.37 3.98 17.28
CA ARG A 46 5.13 3.19 17.16
C ARG A 46 3.99 3.95 16.48
N HIS A 47 4.08 5.28 16.39
CA HIS A 47 3.08 6.10 15.70
C HIS A 47 3.34 6.26 14.20
N PHE A 48 4.49 5.80 13.70
CA PHE A 48 4.89 5.90 12.30
C PHE A 48 4.88 4.53 11.63
N LYS A 49 4.69 4.50 10.32
CA LYS A 49 4.83 3.25 9.55
C LYS A 49 6.31 2.90 9.40
N PRO A 50 6.68 1.61 9.34
CA PRO A 50 8.05 1.20 9.03
C PRO A 50 8.58 1.77 7.71
N SER A 51 7.71 1.99 6.72
CA SER A 51 8.02 2.62 5.43
C SER A 51 8.45 4.09 5.55
N ASP A 52 8.06 4.75 6.64
CA ASP A 52 8.32 6.17 6.88
C ASP A 52 9.66 6.39 7.58
N MET A 53 10.27 5.31 8.06
CA MET A 53 11.55 5.30 8.76
C MET A 53 12.69 4.95 7.80
N VAL A 54 13.63 5.88 7.67
CA VAL A 54 14.82 5.74 6.84
C VAL A 54 15.98 5.29 7.72
N ASN A 55 16.41 4.05 7.49
CA ASN A 55 17.51 3.41 8.20
C ASN A 55 18.82 3.41 7.39
N THR A 56 18.76 3.70 6.08
CA THR A 56 19.88 3.58 5.15
C THR A 56 19.95 4.84 4.29
N THR A 57 21.15 5.27 3.91
CA THR A 57 21.37 6.32 2.91
C THR A 57 22.03 5.70 1.70
N SER A 58 21.56 6.05 0.51
CA SER A 58 22.18 5.65 -0.76
C SER A 58 22.98 6.82 -1.34
N TYR A 59 24.11 6.50 -1.97
CA TYR A 59 24.89 7.42 -2.78
C TYR A 59 25.21 6.76 -4.11
N THR A 60 24.90 7.44 -5.21
CA THR A 60 25.22 6.98 -6.56
C THR A 60 26.51 7.61 -7.04
N ASP A 61 27.53 6.81 -7.30
CA ASP A 61 28.75 7.29 -7.94
C ASP A 61 28.45 7.58 -9.43
N THR A 62 28.63 8.84 -9.83
CA THR A 62 28.39 9.30 -11.21
C THR A 62 29.33 8.68 -12.23
N THR A 63 30.47 8.13 -11.79
CA THR A 63 31.52 7.60 -12.67
C THR A 63 31.31 6.13 -12.98
N THR A 64 30.88 5.34 -11.99
CA THR A 64 30.69 3.88 -12.11
C THR A 64 29.22 3.46 -12.17
N GLY A 65 28.28 4.38 -11.92
CA GLY A 65 26.85 4.09 -11.85
C GLY A 65 26.46 3.20 -10.65
N LYS A 66 27.40 2.92 -9.75
CA LYS A 66 27.18 2.03 -8.60
C LYS A 66 26.45 2.77 -7.49
N VAL A 67 25.35 2.20 -7.03
CA VAL A 67 24.65 2.65 -5.83
C VAL A 67 25.31 2.03 -4.61
N ILE A 68 25.82 2.86 -3.72
CA ILE A 68 26.40 2.46 -2.44
C ILE A 68 25.37 2.78 -1.36
N GLU A 69 24.88 1.74 -0.69
CA GLU A 69 23.96 1.87 0.44
C GLU A 69 24.71 1.72 1.77
N VAL A 70 24.53 2.70 2.66
CA VAL A 70 25.19 2.75 3.96
C VAL A 70 24.14 2.87 5.07
N PRO A 71 24.17 2.01 6.10
CA PRO A 71 23.24 2.12 7.22
C PRO A 71 23.51 3.39 8.05
N LEU A 72 22.44 4.08 8.43
CA LEU A 72 22.49 5.26 9.28
C LEU A 72 22.62 4.86 10.75
N LYS A 73 23.51 5.55 11.48
CA LYS A 73 23.63 5.39 12.95
C LYS A 73 22.34 5.79 13.69
N LEU A 74 21.57 6.72 13.12
CA LEU A 74 20.31 7.19 13.68
C LEU A 74 19.23 7.16 12.61
N VAL A 75 18.14 6.46 12.93
CA VAL A 75 16.93 6.42 12.10
C VAL A 75 16.35 7.82 11.94
N ARG A 76 16.02 8.17 10.71
CA ARG A 76 15.36 9.44 10.37
C ARG A 76 13.97 9.17 9.84
N LEU A 77 13.06 10.12 10.03
CA LEU A 77 11.77 10.08 9.34
C LEU A 77 11.91 10.69 7.96
N ARG A 78 11.19 10.14 6.97
CA ARG A 78 11.04 10.78 5.67
C ARG A 78 10.45 12.19 5.81
N PRO A 79 10.69 13.10 4.85
CA PRO A 79 10.16 14.48 4.92
C PRO A 79 8.63 14.55 4.99
N ASP A 80 7.94 13.61 4.35
CA ASP A 80 6.50 13.46 4.25
C ASP A 80 5.87 12.63 5.37
N ALA A 81 6.69 12.01 6.23
CA ALA A 81 6.21 11.17 7.31
C ALA A 81 5.41 11.98 8.34
N VAL A 82 4.19 11.50 8.61
CA VAL A 82 3.27 11.99 9.64
C VAL A 82 2.87 10.84 10.57
N PRO A 83 2.62 11.10 11.87
CA PRO A 83 2.11 10.08 12.78
C PRO A 83 0.76 9.58 12.26
N SER A 84 0.63 8.29 11.99
CA SER A 84 -0.57 7.73 11.37
C SER A 84 -1.16 6.55 12.15
N ILE A 85 -0.46 6.05 13.16
CA ILE A 85 -0.86 4.92 13.99
C ILE A 85 -1.21 5.45 15.39
N LEU A 86 -2.47 5.31 15.79
CA LEU A 86 -2.99 5.70 17.09
C LEU A 86 -3.43 4.42 17.83
N PRO A 87 -2.53 3.77 18.59
CA PRO A 87 -2.81 2.47 19.21
C PRO A 87 -3.97 2.51 20.21
N ASP A 88 -4.12 3.63 20.93
CA ASP A 88 -5.21 3.82 21.92
C ASP A 88 -6.41 4.58 21.33
N GLY A 89 -6.38 4.87 20.02
CA GLY A 89 -7.44 5.58 19.30
C GLY A 89 -8.39 4.62 18.59
N PRO A 90 -9.61 5.06 18.23
CA PRO A 90 -10.51 4.24 17.43
C PRO A 90 -9.91 3.94 16.05
N ALA A 91 -10.15 2.73 15.55
CA ALA A 91 -9.49 2.19 14.36
C ALA A 91 -9.65 3.09 13.11
N TYR A 92 -10.76 3.81 12.98
CA TYR A 92 -11.02 4.72 11.86
C TYR A 92 -10.13 5.98 11.84
N LEU A 93 -9.48 6.34 12.96
CA LEU A 93 -8.51 7.43 13.03
C LEU A 93 -7.08 6.97 12.75
N SER A 94 -6.82 5.67 12.88
CA SER A 94 -5.54 5.08 12.51
C SER A 94 -5.53 4.80 11.01
N ALA A 95 -4.57 5.35 10.27
CA ALA A 95 -4.38 5.06 8.85
C ALA A 95 -3.66 3.72 8.63
N THR A 96 -4.00 2.71 9.45
CA THR A 96 -3.44 1.35 9.37
C THR A 96 -3.75 0.71 8.03
N ASN A 97 -4.80 1.15 7.33
CA ASN A 97 -5.09 0.76 5.95
C ASN A 97 -5.60 1.96 5.13
N ALA A 98 -4.69 2.81 4.66
CA ALA A 98 -4.98 3.81 3.61
C ALA A 98 -5.36 3.16 2.25
N ASN A 99 -5.37 1.82 2.18
CA ASN A 99 -5.72 1.04 1.00
C ASN A 99 -7.23 0.83 0.81
N THR A 100 -8.11 1.31 1.69
CA THR A 100 -9.53 1.42 1.33
C THR A 100 -9.77 2.77 0.66
N SER A 101 -8.99 3.08 -0.37
CA SER A 101 -9.41 4.12 -1.31
C SER A 101 -10.72 3.63 -1.90
N ARG A 102 -11.79 4.38 -1.65
CA ARG A 102 -13.07 4.09 -2.29
C ARG A 102 -12.86 4.34 -3.78
N GLU A 103 -12.87 3.26 -4.56
CA GLU A 103 -12.81 3.32 -6.02
C GLU A 103 -13.82 4.35 -6.53
N ALA A 104 -13.38 5.18 -7.49
CA ALA A 104 -14.26 6.19 -8.05
C ALA A 104 -15.47 5.50 -8.73
N PRO A 105 -16.66 6.11 -8.73
CA PRO A 105 -17.84 5.50 -9.35
C PRO A 105 -17.62 5.09 -10.81
N ASP A 106 -16.79 5.84 -11.55
CA ASP A 106 -16.50 5.55 -12.95
C ASP A 106 -15.50 4.40 -13.13
N GLU A 107 -14.46 4.31 -12.30
CA GLU A 107 -13.54 3.16 -12.26
C GLU A 107 -14.29 1.86 -11.94
N LYS A 108 -15.21 1.93 -10.98
CA LYS A 108 -16.08 0.79 -10.65
C LYS A 108 -16.93 0.36 -11.85
N ARG A 109 -17.47 1.32 -12.62
CA ARG A 109 -18.26 1.03 -13.82
C ARG A 109 -17.41 0.35 -14.89
N THR A 110 -16.21 0.87 -15.17
CA THR A 110 -15.32 0.28 -16.18
C THR A 110 -14.88 -1.13 -15.80
N HIS A 111 -14.61 -1.40 -14.53
CA HIS A 111 -14.30 -2.76 -14.06
C HIS A 111 -15.48 -3.72 -14.26
N LEU A 112 -16.71 -3.27 -13.97
CA LEU A 112 -17.91 -4.09 -14.18
C LEU A 112 -18.16 -4.36 -15.68
N GLU A 113 -17.99 -3.36 -16.54
CA GLU A 113 -18.09 -3.51 -17.99
C GLU A 113 -17.05 -4.48 -18.55
N ALA A 114 -15.80 -4.36 -18.10
CA ALA A 114 -14.72 -5.26 -18.49
C ALA A 114 -14.99 -6.70 -18.03
N ALA A 115 -15.49 -6.89 -16.81
CA ALA A 115 -15.87 -8.20 -16.30
C ALA A 115 -17.03 -8.82 -17.11
N ALA A 116 -18.04 -8.02 -17.46
CA ALA A 116 -19.15 -8.48 -18.30
C ALA A 116 -18.69 -8.87 -19.72
N LEU A 117 -17.74 -8.11 -20.30
CA LEU A 117 -17.16 -8.44 -21.60
C LEU A 117 -16.36 -9.74 -21.56
N GLN A 118 -15.55 -9.94 -20.52
CA GLN A 118 -14.80 -11.18 -20.29
C GLN A 118 -15.73 -12.40 -20.18
N ASP A 119 -16.81 -12.29 -19.41
CA ASP A 119 -17.80 -13.36 -19.28
C ASP A 119 -18.49 -13.70 -20.62
N ALA A 120 -18.85 -12.67 -21.40
CA ALA A 120 -19.42 -12.86 -22.73
C ALA A 120 -18.45 -13.54 -23.70
N ILE A 121 -17.17 -13.16 -23.69
CA ILE A 121 -16.12 -13.78 -24.52
C ILE A 121 -15.92 -15.24 -24.12
N SER A 122 -15.83 -15.54 -22.82
CA SER A 122 -15.66 -16.90 -22.32
C SER A 122 -16.82 -17.80 -22.72
N LYS A 123 -18.06 -17.33 -22.54
CA LYS A 123 -19.26 -18.06 -22.98
C LYS A 123 -19.26 -18.32 -24.48
N PHE A 124 -18.88 -17.32 -25.27
CA PHE A 124 -18.79 -17.47 -26.72
C PHE A 124 -17.77 -18.56 -27.10
N ILE A 125 -16.57 -18.52 -26.51
CA ILE A 125 -15.52 -19.52 -26.75
C ILE A 125 -16.01 -20.92 -26.38
N GLU A 126 -16.64 -21.08 -25.21
CA GLU A 126 -17.18 -22.36 -24.75
C GLU A 126 -18.25 -22.90 -25.71
N THR A 127 -19.17 -22.05 -26.17
CA THR A 127 -20.19 -22.47 -27.13
C THR A 127 -19.58 -22.89 -28.47
N HIS A 128 -18.59 -22.15 -28.97
CA HIS A 128 -17.91 -22.48 -30.21
C HIS A 128 -17.15 -23.81 -30.12
N GLN A 129 -16.41 -24.02 -29.02
CA GLN A 129 -15.70 -25.28 -28.79
C GLN A 129 -16.67 -26.46 -28.70
N ALA A 130 -17.80 -26.30 -28.01
CA ALA A 130 -18.82 -27.34 -27.93
C ALA A 130 -19.43 -27.70 -29.29
N GLU A 131 -19.62 -26.71 -30.18
CA GLU A 131 -20.07 -26.94 -31.55
C GLU A 131 -18.98 -27.64 -32.38
N GLU A 132 -17.74 -27.18 -32.31
CA GLU A 132 -16.62 -27.81 -32.99
C GLU A 132 -16.48 -29.28 -32.58
N ASP A 133 -16.49 -29.58 -31.28
CA ASP A 133 -16.41 -30.95 -30.75
C ASP A 133 -17.59 -31.81 -31.19
N LYS A 134 -18.80 -31.23 -31.24
CA LYS A 134 -20.02 -31.95 -31.67
C LYS A 134 -19.96 -32.34 -33.15
N TYR A 135 -19.41 -31.48 -34.00
CA TYR A 135 -19.31 -31.70 -35.44
C TYR A 135 -17.93 -32.21 -35.89
N LYS A 136 -17.04 -32.48 -34.92
CA LYS A 136 -15.71 -33.00 -35.18
C LYS A 136 -15.78 -34.45 -35.67
N ILE A 137 -15.16 -34.71 -36.80
CA ILE A 137 -15.01 -36.07 -37.33
C ILE A 137 -13.53 -36.40 -37.35
N ASP A 138 -13.10 -37.22 -36.40
CA ASP A 138 -11.69 -37.53 -36.18
C ASP A 138 -11.13 -38.62 -37.12
N ASN A 139 -12.00 -39.43 -37.75
CA ASN A 139 -11.55 -40.47 -38.67
C ASN A 139 -12.55 -40.77 -39.80
N PHE A 140 -12.03 -41.40 -40.86
CA PHE A 140 -12.78 -41.73 -42.07
C PHE A 140 -13.97 -42.69 -41.83
N GLN A 141 -13.85 -43.61 -40.87
CA GLN A 141 -14.91 -44.56 -40.56
C GLN A 141 -16.10 -43.91 -39.84
N ALA A 142 -15.84 -42.92 -38.98
CA ALA A 142 -16.86 -42.09 -38.34
C ALA A 142 -17.58 -41.20 -39.37
N MET A 143 -16.87 -40.71 -40.39
CA MET A 143 -17.48 -39.98 -41.50
C MET A 143 -18.47 -40.83 -42.29
N LEU A 144 -18.11 -42.09 -42.57
CA LEU A 144 -18.97 -43.03 -43.31
C LEU A 144 -20.26 -43.40 -42.56
N GLN A 145 -20.30 -43.29 -41.23
CA GLN A 145 -21.48 -43.56 -40.41
C GLN A 145 -22.51 -42.42 -40.41
N CYS A 146 -22.14 -41.23 -40.88
CA CYS A 146 -23.02 -40.05 -40.93
C CYS A 146 -23.65 -39.80 -42.32
N LEU A 147 -23.39 -40.65 -43.32
CA LEU A 147 -23.99 -40.57 -44.65
C LEU A 147 -25.37 -41.27 -44.68
N PRO A 148 -26.38 -40.71 -45.38
CA PRO A 148 -27.76 -41.25 -45.41
C PRO A 148 -27.89 -42.57 -46.18
#